data_AF-A0A9K3GWT8-F1
#
_entry.id   AF-A0A9K3GWT8-F1
#
_cell.length_a   1.000
_cell.length_b   1.000
_cell.length_c   1.000
_cell.angle_alpha   90.00
_cell.angle_beta   90.00
_cell.angle_gamma   90.00
#
_symmetry.space_group_name_H-M   'P 1'
#
loop_
_entity.id
_entity.type
_entity.pdbx_description
1 polymer ?
#
loop_
_entity_poly.entity_id
_entity_poly.type
_entity_poly.pdbx_seq_one_letter_code
_entity_poly.pdbx_strand_id
1 'polypeptide(L)'
;MDVRQFLLDAPETCFFTCYDLLLHTNGGSAHHLEDYHEIREVADITSGGCTLEMIAAIYDERSIRAHVYRTRELLSLSTPHSSLSTSLALQHEMGQNATANSGDQSKKTEVLELENLGFMEDVSGSLSNLLSPSKEIKCVESIIFSSFNPPPSYRRFAGYLIYLDVVTLKGIKYCITGTTTTFYVNSSSGNTLDPKPTKAASEATTLIGLLQKINSKFKKDFREMLERKASTHPFENIQSLLPPNSWLGLHPVPDHRRDAARAKKLTYFIVWE
;
A
#
# COMPACT_ATOMS: atom_id res chain seq x y z
N MET A 1 -18.80 9.70 -4.23
CA MET A 1 -17.46 9.12 -3.99
C MET A 1 -17.11 9.45 -2.55
N ASP A 2 -16.73 8.46 -1.75
CA ASP A 2 -16.30 8.70 -0.37
C ASP A 2 -14.91 9.37 -0.37
N VAL A 3 -14.79 10.51 0.31
CA VAL A 3 -13.55 11.29 0.39
C VAL A 3 -12.45 10.49 1.10
N ARG A 4 -12.80 9.69 2.12
CA ARG A 4 -11.81 8.86 2.81
C ARG A 4 -11.24 7.80 1.88
N GLN A 5 -12.10 7.14 1.10
CA GLN A 5 -11.66 6.18 0.09
C GLN A 5 -10.75 6.84 -0.95
N PHE A 6 -11.12 8.02 -1.46
CA PHE A 6 -10.28 8.78 -2.40
C PHE A 6 -8.89 9.08 -1.83
N LEU A 7 -8.79 9.51 -0.57
CA LEU A 7 -7.51 9.78 0.09
C LEU A 7 -6.68 8.51 0.33
N LEU A 8 -7.32 7.35 0.51
CA LEU A 8 -6.63 6.06 0.66
C LEU A 8 -6.06 5.55 -0.67
N ASP A 9 -6.63 5.97 -1.79
CA ASP A 9 -6.20 5.60 -3.15
C ASP A 9 -5.15 6.58 -3.71
N ALA A 10 -5.14 7.83 -3.25
CA ALA A 10 -4.13 8.81 -3.64
C ALA A 10 -2.73 8.44 -3.11
N PRO A 11 -1.69 8.40 -3.96
CA PRO A 11 -0.35 7.95 -3.58
C PRO A 11 0.30 8.83 -2.49
N GLU A 12 -0.06 10.10 -2.43
CA GLU A 12 0.46 11.08 -1.46
C GLU A 12 -0.09 10.87 -0.05
N THR A 13 -1.30 10.31 0.09
CA THR A 13 -2.01 10.19 1.37
C THR A 13 -2.30 8.75 1.79
N CYS A 14 -2.07 7.76 0.92
CA CYS A 14 -2.41 6.35 1.13
C CYS A 14 -1.84 5.72 2.42
N PHE A 15 -0.80 6.31 3.01
CA PHE A 15 -0.15 5.83 4.23
C PHE A 15 -0.67 6.47 5.53
N PHE A 16 -1.58 7.43 5.43
CA PHE A 16 -2.36 7.93 6.57
C PHE A 16 -3.67 7.15 6.63
N THR A 17 -3.93 6.44 7.73
CA THR A 17 -5.14 5.60 7.85
C THR A 17 -5.95 5.87 9.11
N CYS A 18 -5.43 6.69 10.02
CA CYS A 18 -6.10 7.07 11.26
C CYS A 18 -5.98 8.59 11.37
N TYR A 19 -7.03 9.26 10.92
CA TYR A 19 -7.12 10.70 10.85
C TYR A 19 -8.57 11.13 10.94
N ASP A 20 -8.75 12.34 11.44
CA ASP A 20 -9.99 13.08 11.46
C ASP A 20 -9.97 14.11 10.33
N LEU A 21 -11.14 14.38 9.76
CA LEU A 21 -11.31 15.37 8.70
C LEU A 21 -12.06 16.57 9.25
N LEU A 22 -11.41 17.73 9.24
CA LEU A 22 -12.04 19.00 9.59
C LEU A 22 -12.37 19.80 8.34
N LEU A 23 -13.63 20.19 8.21
CA LEU A 23 -14.11 21.08 7.17
C LEU A 23 -14.12 22.51 7.68
N HIS A 24 -13.31 23.37 7.08
CA HIS A 24 -13.34 24.80 7.31
C HIS A 24 -14.25 25.46 6.27
N THR A 25 -15.26 26.19 6.74
CA THR A 25 -16.19 26.94 5.89
C THR A 25 -15.78 28.41 5.78
N ASN A 26 -16.30 29.12 4.77
CA ASN A 26 -16.03 30.55 4.56
C ASN A 26 -16.42 31.44 5.76
N GLY A 27 -17.25 30.94 6.68
CA GLY A 27 -17.64 31.62 7.91
C GLY A 27 -16.65 31.44 9.08
N GLY A 28 -15.52 30.76 8.86
CA GLY A 28 -14.54 30.46 9.90
C GLY A 28 -14.96 29.37 10.89
N SER A 29 -16.07 28.66 10.62
CA SER A 29 -16.47 27.49 11.41
C SER A 29 -15.74 26.25 10.92
N ALA A 30 -15.16 25.51 11.87
CA ALA A 30 -14.56 24.20 11.63
C ALA A 30 -15.54 23.12 12.08
N HIS A 31 -15.92 22.23 11.17
CA HIS A 31 -16.82 21.11 11.45
C HIS A 31 -16.08 19.79 11.33
N HIS A 32 -16.22 18.93 12.33
CA HIS A 32 -15.69 17.58 12.27
C HIS A 32 -16.58 16.71 11.39
N LEU A 33 -16.00 16.11 10.34
CA LEU A 33 -16.71 15.21 9.44
C LEU A 33 -16.60 13.79 9.97
N GLU A 34 -17.68 13.26 10.55
CA GLU A 34 -17.72 11.84 10.91
C GLU A 34 -17.81 10.95 9.65
N ASP A 35 -17.71 9.63 9.83
CA ASP A 35 -17.61 8.68 8.71
C ASP A 35 -18.86 8.62 7.83
N TYR A 36 -20.03 8.97 8.36
CA TYR A 36 -21.32 8.85 7.67
C TYR A 36 -21.95 10.19 7.30
N HIS A 37 -21.31 11.30 7.64
CA HIS A 37 -21.84 12.62 7.32
C HIS A 37 -21.52 12.99 5.88
N GLU A 38 -22.55 13.37 5.12
CA GLU A 38 -22.34 13.85 3.77
C GLU A 38 -21.91 15.32 3.82
N ILE A 39 -20.87 15.68 3.05
CA ILE A 39 -20.32 17.04 3.09
C ILE A 39 -21.38 18.08 2.70
N ARG A 40 -22.34 17.71 1.83
CA ARG A 40 -23.48 18.55 1.43
C ARG A 40 -24.44 18.90 2.57
N GLU A 41 -24.50 18.10 3.63
CA GLU A 41 -25.34 18.38 4.80
C GLU A 41 -24.72 19.45 5.70
N VAL A 42 -23.39 19.55 5.70
CA VAL A 42 -22.63 20.41 6.58
C VAL A 42 -22.33 21.77 5.94
N ALA A 43 -22.08 21.82 4.63
CA ALA A 43 -21.78 23.07 3.94
C ALA A 43 -22.20 23.04 2.46
N ASP A 44 -22.59 24.21 1.95
CA ASP A 44 -22.80 24.44 0.52
C ASP A 44 -21.45 24.51 -0.22
N ILE A 45 -20.93 23.33 -0.59
CA ILE A 45 -19.65 23.16 -1.31
C ILE A 45 -19.64 23.95 -2.63
N THR A 46 -20.81 24.15 -3.25
CA THR A 46 -21.00 24.83 -4.53
C THR A 46 -20.56 26.30 -4.50
N SER A 47 -20.54 26.93 -3.32
CA SER A 47 -20.18 28.34 -3.14
C SER A 47 -18.67 28.60 -3.19
N GLY A 48 -17.84 27.55 -3.26
CA GLY A 48 -16.39 27.65 -3.23
C GLY A 48 -15.83 28.10 -1.87
N GLY A 49 -14.53 27.91 -1.63
CA GLY A 49 -13.84 28.39 -0.43
C GLY A 49 -13.84 27.47 0.80
N CYS A 50 -14.44 26.27 0.70
CA CYS A 50 -14.27 25.25 1.73
C CYS A 50 -12.86 24.63 1.65
N THR A 51 -12.20 24.44 2.79
CA THR A 51 -10.93 23.69 2.86
C THR A 51 -11.07 22.51 3.80
N LEU A 52 -10.43 21.39 3.42
CA LEU A 52 -10.46 20.17 4.22
C LEU A 52 -9.07 19.93 4.81
N GLU A 53 -9.02 19.82 6.13
CA GLU A 53 -7.80 19.57 6.89
C GLU A 53 -7.81 18.14 7.44
N MET A 54 -6.71 17.43 7.23
CA MET A 54 -6.49 16.08 7.77
C MET A 54 -5.70 16.18 9.08
N ILE A 55 -6.28 15.74 10.18
CA ILE A 55 -5.68 15.79 11.52
C ILE A 55 -5.42 14.37 12.02
N ALA A 56 -4.23 14.10 12.56
CA ALA A 56 -3.91 12.79 13.11
C ALA A 56 -4.82 12.46 14.30
N ALA A 57 -5.55 11.34 14.20
CA ALA A 57 -6.41 10.83 15.25
C ALA A 57 -5.63 9.85 16.16
N ILE A 58 -6.23 9.50 17.30
CA ILE A 58 -5.70 8.47 18.19
C ILE A 58 -6.06 7.08 17.67
N TYR A 59 -5.11 6.16 17.76
CA TYR A 59 -5.33 4.76 17.46
C TYR A 59 -6.06 4.06 18.61
N ASP A 60 -7.02 3.23 18.24
CA ASP A 60 -7.59 2.14 19.03
C ASP A 60 -7.03 0.78 18.58
N GLU A 61 -7.42 -0.30 19.26
CA GLU A 61 -6.93 -1.64 18.94
C GLU A 61 -7.28 -2.07 17.50
N ARG A 62 -8.44 -1.60 16.97
CA ARG A 62 -8.89 -1.95 15.62
C ARG A 62 -8.15 -1.13 14.57
N SER A 63 -8.11 0.20 14.69
CA SER A 63 -7.46 1.09 13.71
C SER A 63 -5.95 0.87 13.64
N ILE A 64 -5.26 0.58 14.76
CA ILE A 64 -3.81 0.32 14.70
C ILE A 64 -3.51 -0.96 13.93
N ARG A 65 -4.35 -1.98 14.11
CA ARG A 65 -4.25 -3.25 13.38
C ARG A 65 -4.57 -3.05 11.90
N ALA A 66 -5.59 -2.26 11.57
CA ALA A 66 -5.93 -1.87 10.21
C ALA A 66 -4.78 -1.08 9.55
N HIS A 67 -4.14 -0.16 10.29
CA HIS A 67 -2.98 0.61 9.83
C HIS A 67 -1.80 -0.30 9.47
N VAL A 68 -1.49 -1.28 10.32
CA VAL A 68 -0.44 -2.27 10.05
C VAL A 68 -0.80 -3.13 8.84
N TYR A 69 -2.06 -3.56 8.73
CA TYR A 69 -2.53 -4.33 7.59
C TYR A 69 -2.37 -3.55 6.29
N ARG A 70 -2.87 -2.31 6.25
CA ARG A 70 -2.77 -1.43 5.09
C ARG A 70 -1.31 -1.15 4.73
N THR A 71 -0.45 -0.88 5.71
CA THR A 71 0.98 -0.69 5.47
C THR A 71 1.61 -1.92 4.82
N ARG A 72 1.28 -3.12 5.31
CA ARG A 72 1.77 -4.37 4.72
C ARG A 72 1.25 -4.57 3.30
N GLU A 73 -0.02 -4.30 3.06
CA GLU A 73 -0.63 -4.36 1.74
C GLU A 73 0.07 -3.40 0.76
N LEU A 74 0.27 -2.14 1.16
CA LEU A 74 0.98 -1.15 0.36
C LEU A 74 2.39 -1.62 -0.03
N LEU A 75 3.12 -2.24 0.91
CA LEU A 75 4.47 -2.75 0.69
C LEU A 75 4.50 -4.10 -0.05
N SER A 76 3.46 -4.93 0.05
CA SER A 76 3.36 -6.24 -0.62
C SER A 76 2.90 -6.12 -2.07
N LEU A 77 2.11 -5.09 -2.37
CA LEU A 77 1.71 -4.70 -3.73
C LEU A 77 2.87 -4.05 -4.52
N SER A 78 4.13 -4.24 -4.11
CA SER A 78 5.29 -3.92 -4.94
C SER A 78 5.35 -4.76 -6.21
N THR A 79 4.56 -5.82 -6.29
CA THR A 79 4.39 -6.64 -7.48
C THR A 79 3.00 -6.35 -8.04
N PRO A 80 2.86 -5.44 -9.03
CA PRO A 80 1.57 -5.21 -9.66
C PRO A 80 1.05 -6.53 -10.22
N HIS A 81 -0.26 -6.77 -10.09
CA HIS A 81 -0.88 -7.90 -10.79
C HIS A 81 -0.90 -7.56 -12.27
N SER A 82 0.12 -7.98 -13.01
CA SER A 82 0.15 -7.80 -14.46
C SER A 82 -0.95 -8.67 -15.08
N SER A 83 -2.09 -8.07 -15.39
CA SER A 83 -3.08 -8.71 -16.25
C SER A 83 -2.58 -8.60 -17.69
N LEU A 84 -2.54 -9.72 -18.40
CA LEU A 84 -2.15 -9.71 -19.82
C LEU A 84 -3.06 -8.77 -20.63
N SER A 85 -4.34 -8.71 -20.27
CA SER A 85 -5.31 -7.82 -20.93
C SER A 85 -5.00 -6.34 -20.69
N THR A 86 -4.62 -5.95 -19.46
CA THR A 86 -4.28 -4.54 -19.17
C THR A 86 -2.94 -4.16 -19.78
N SER A 87 -1.96 -5.05 -19.73
CA SER A 87 -0.66 -4.83 -20.36
C SER A 87 -0.78 -4.67 -21.89
N LEU A 88 -1.61 -5.47 -22.55
CA LEU A 88 -1.86 -5.36 -23.99
C LEU A 88 -2.63 -4.07 -24.32
N ALA A 89 -3.63 -3.70 -23.51
CA ALA A 89 -4.37 -2.46 -23.68
C ALA A 89 -3.43 -1.23 -23.59
N LEU A 90 -2.53 -1.20 -22.60
CA LEU A 90 -1.53 -0.12 -22.46
C LEU A 90 -0.57 -0.08 -23.65
N GLN A 91 -0.09 -1.23 -24.14
CA GLN A 91 0.78 -1.26 -25.32
C GLN A 91 0.07 -0.75 -26.58
N HIS A 92 -1.21 -1.10 -26.74
CA HIS A 92 -2.02 -0.63 -27.84
C HIS A 92 -2.24 0.90 -27.77
N GLU A 93 -2.57 1.45 -26.60
CA GLU A 93 -2.67 2.90 -26.41
C GLU A 93 -1.34 3.63 -26.69
N MET A 94 -0.21 3.06 -26.23
CA MET A 94 1.12 3.61 -26.51
C MET A 94 1.46 3.57 -28.02
N GLY A 95 1.10 2.49 -28.71
CA GLY A 95 1.27 2.33 -30.15
C GLY A 95 0.42 3.32 -30.95
N GLN A 96 -0.85 3.49 -30.58
CA GLN A 96 -1.75 4.47 -31.21
C GLN A 96 -1.26 5.92 -31.03
N ASN A 97 -0.78 6.27 -29.83
CA ASN A 97 -0.20 7.58 -29.55
C ASN A 97 1.11 7.84 -30.32
N ALA A 98 1.92 6.80 -30.56
CA ALA A 98 3.11 6.90 -31.40
C ALA A 98 2.76 7.12 -32.88
N THR A 99 1.74 6.41 -33.40
CA THR A 99 1.26 6.59 -34.78
C THR A 99 0.52 7.90 -35.00
N ALA A 100 -0.14 8.47 -33.98
CA ALA A 100 -0.80 9.77 -34.07
C ALA A 100 0.19 10.94 -34.13
N ASN A 101 1.39 10.78 -33.56
CA ASN A 101 2.46 11.78 -33.61
C ASN A 101 3.31 11.73 -34.89
N SER A 102 3.25 10.63 -35.66
CA SER A 102 3.77 10.55 -37.03
C SER A 102 2.61 10.79 -37.99
N GLY A 103 2.39 12.02 -38.44
CA GLY A 103 1.21 12.45 -39.21
C GLY A 103 1.04 11.80 -40.59
N ASP A 104 0.81 10.49 -40.65
CA ASP A 104 0.47 9.76 -41.87
C ASP A 104 -0.89 9.07 -41.70
N GLN A 105 -1.95 9.83 -42.02
CA GLN A 105 -3.29 9.28 -42.14
C GLN A 105 -3.43 8.60 -43.50
N SER A 106 -3.33 7.27 -43.57
CA SER A 106 -4.02 6.52 -44.62
C SER A 106 -4.45 5.11 -44.21
N LYS A 107 -5.76 4.98 -43.99
CA LYS A 107 -6.65 3.84 -44.30
C LYS A 107 -5.99 2.44 -44.40
N LYS A 108 -6.10 1.63 -43.33
CA LYS A 108 -6.62 0.22 -43.31
C LYS A 108 -6.49 -0.37 -41.88
N THR A 109 -7.35 0.06 -40.96
CA THR A 109 -7.15 -0.15 -39.51
C THR A 109 -7.49 -1.55 -38.99
N GLU A 110 -8.24 -2.41 -39.68
CA GLU A 110 -8.77 -3.62 -39.01
C GLU A 110 -7.89 -4.89 -39.08
N VAL A 111 -6.77 -4.91 -39.82
CA VAL A 111 -6.00 -6.16 -40.05
C VAL A 111 -4.49 -6.05 -39.78
N LEU A 112 -3.92 -4.83 -39.76
CA LEU A 112 -2.47 -4.63 -39.57
C LEU A 112 -2.03 -4.61 -38.09
N GLU A 113 -2.97 -4.66 -37.14
CA GLU A 113 -2.66 -4.47 -35.71
C GLU A 113 -2.19 -5.76 -35.01
N LEU A 114 -2.38 -6.94 -35.62
CA LEU A 114 -1.98 -8.22 -35.01
C LEU A 114 -0.58 -8.71 -35.44
N GLU A 115 -0.11 -8.33 -36.62
CA GLU A 115 1.21 -8.75 -37.15
C GLU A 115 2.38 -8.08 -36.41
N ASN A 116 2.22 -6.83 -36.00
CA ASN A 116 3.28 -6.05 -35.34
C ASN A 116 3.57 -6.47 -33.89
N LEU A 117 2.76 -7.37 -33.33
CA LEU A 117 2.96 -7.92 -31.98
C LEU A 117 3.84 -9.19 -31.99
N GLY A 118 4.25 -9.70 -33.15
CA GLY A 118 5.13 -10.87 -33.27
C GLY A 118 4.54 -12.20 -32.75
N PHE A 119 3.29 -12.20 -32.28
CA PHE A 119 2.64 -13.37 -31.67
C PHE A 119 2.41 -14.52 -32.65
N MET A 120 2.27 -14.23 -33.94
CA MET A 120 2.08 -15.23 -34.99
C MET A 120 3.39 -15.76 -35.58
N GLU A 121 4.51 -15.07 -35.38
CA GLU A 121 5.79 -15.38 -36.04
C GLU A 121 6.68 -16.28 -35.17
N ASP A 122 6.41 -16.34 -33.86
CA ASP A 122 7.11 -17.18 -32.89
C ASP A 122 6.51 -18.60 -32.83
N VAL A 123 6.88 -19.45 -33.79
CA VAL A 123 6.46 -20.88 -33.91
C VAL A 123 6.84 -21.71 -32.67
N SER A 124 7.70 -21.18 -31.78
CA SER A 124 8.17 -21.86 -30.58
C SER A 124 7.14 -21.96 -29.44
N GLY A 125 5.99 -21.28 -29.51
CA GLY A 125 4.95 -21.36 -28.45
C GLY A 125 5.43 -20.92 -27.06
N SER A 126 6.51 -20.16 -26.96
CA SER A 126 7.08 -19.73 -25.68
C SER A 126 6.29 -18.56 -25.10
N LEU A 127 5.54 -18.81 -24.03
CA LEU A 127 4.78 -17.78 -23.30
C LEU A 127 5.70 -16.84 -22.48
N SER A 128 7.02 -17.03 -22.53
CA SER A 128 8.00 -16.18 -21.82
C SER A 128 7.90 -14.71 -22.22
N ASN A 129 7.50 -14.42 -23.45
CA ASN A 129 7.38 -13.05 -23.96
C ASN A 129 6.09 -12.36 -23.49
N LEU A 130 5.06 -13.14 -23.13
CA LEU A 130 3.81 -12.64 -22.53
C LEU A 130 3.96 -12.33 -21.04
N LEU A 131 4.78 -13.12 -20.35
CA LEU A 131 5.05 -12.96 -18.93
C LEU A 131 6.28 -12.09 -18.74
N SER A 132 6.12 -10.77 -18.84
CA SER A 132 7.20 -9.85 -18.54
C SER A 132 7.63 -10.01 -17.06
N PRO A 133 8.91 -10.25 -16.77
CA PRO A 133 9.37 -10.39 -15.40
C PRO A 133 9.20 -9.04 -14.68
N SER A 134 8.16 -8.92 -13.85
CA SER A 134 7.96 -7.72 -13.06
C SER A 134 9.16 -7.53 -12.11
N LYS A 135 9.82 -6.37 -12.20
CA LYS A 135 10.88 -6.00 -11.25
C LYS A 135 10.21 -5.67 -9.92
N GLU A 136 10.32 -6.58 -8.96
CA GLU A 136 9.78 -6.37 -7.62
C GLU A 136 10.63 -5.34 -6.85
N ILE A 137 10.04 -4.20 -6.50
CA ILE A 137 10.69 -3.22 -5.61
C ILE A 137 10.39 -3.63 -4.17
N LYS A 138 11.22 -4.51 -3.63
CA LYS A 138 11.11 -4.92 -2.23
C LYS A 138 11.70 -3.83 -1.33
N CYS A 139 10.88 -3.23 -0.46
CA CYS A 139 11.33 -2.17 0.45
C CYS A 139 11.71 -2.70 1.85
N VAL A 140 11.04 -3.77 2.31
CA VAL A 140 11.19 -4.38 3.64
C VAL A 140 11.14 -5.90 3.49
N GLU A 141 11.88 -6.63 4.32
CA GLU A 141 11.90 -8.10 4.25
C GLU A 141 10.61 -8.69 4.83
N SER A 142 10.23 -8.27 6.03
CA SER A 142 8.99 -8.72 6.68
C SER A 142 8.53 -7.76 7.77
N ILE A 143 7.22 -7.64 7.95
CA ILE A 143 6.57 -6.96 9.09
C ILE A 143 5.62 -7.97 9.73
N ILE A 144 5.89 -8.36 10.98
CA ILE A 144 5.15 -9.42 11.68
C ILE A 144 4.78 -8.90 13.07
N PHE A 145 3.60 -9.29 13.57
CA PHE A 145 3.25 -9.06 14.97
C PHE A 145 4.13 -9.93 15.87
N SER A 146 4.82 -9.30 16.81
CA SER A 146 5.72 -9.96 17.75
C SER A 146 5.01 -11.01 18.63
N SER A 147 5.79 -11.95 19.17
CA SER A 147 5.30 -12.98 20.10
C SER A 147 4.89 -12.41 21.46
N PHE A 148 5.28 -11.17 21.77
CA PHE A 148 4.88 -10.45 22.99
C PHE A 148 3.47 -9.83 22.92
N ASN A 149 2.71 -10.07 21.84
CA ASN A 149 1.32 -9.63 21.74
C ASN A 149 0.37 -10.65 22.38
N PRO A 150 -0.70 -10.19 23.05
CA PRO A 150 -1.05 -8.78 23.26
C PRO A 150 -0.28 -8.15 24.44
N PRO A 151 -0.15 -6.81 24.51
CA PRO A 151 0.49 -6.17 25.66
C PRO A 151 -0.22 -6.54 26.98
N PRO A 152 0.52 -6.67 28.10
CA PRO A 152 -0.07 -6.92 29.41
C PRO A 152 -0.86 -5.70 29.89
N SER A 153 -1.84 -5.92 30.78
CA SER A 153 -2.83 -4.90 31.18
C SER A 153 -2.20 -3.58 31.64
N TYR A 154 -1.15 -3.64 32.48
CA TYR A 154 -0.48 -2.43 32.98
C TYR A 154 0.14 -1.57 31.87
N ARG A 155 0.55 -2.16 30.75
CA ARG A 155 1.06 -1.42 29.58
C ARG A 155 -0.08 -0.92 28.69
N ARG A 156 -1.18 -1.68 28.58
CA ARG A 156 -2.38 -1.18 27.89
C ARG A 156 -2.93 0.07 28.54
N PHE A 157 -2.94 0.13 29.89
CA PHE A 157 -3.29 1.36 30.63
C PHE A 157 -2.35 2.53 30.32
N ALA A 158 -1.08 2.26 30.01
CA ALA A 158 -0.13 3.27 29.56
C ALA A 158 -0.24 3.61 28.05
N GLY A 159 -1.27 3.12 27.36
CA GLY A 159 -1.53 3.40 25.94
C GLY A 159 -0.79 2.50 24.95
N TYR A 160 -0.23 1.36 25.39
CA TYR A 160 0.46 0.42 24.50
C TYR A 160 -0.56 -0.52 23.85
N LEU A 161 -0.58 -0.56 22.52
CA LEU A 161 -1.57 -1.35 21.77
C LEU A 161 -0.97 -2.60 21.14
N ILE A 162 0.19 -2.49 20.47
CA ILE A 162 0.80 -3.62 19.75
C ILE A 162 2.34 -3.58 19.75
N TYR A 163 2.93 -4.76 19.54
CA TYR A 163 4.37 -4.93 19.27
C TYR A 163 4.59 -5.55 17.88
N LEU A 164 5.53 -5.02 17.12
CA LEU A 164 5.84 -5.45 15.76
C LEU A 164 7.33 -5.79 15.65
N ASP A 165 7.64 -6.86 14.92
CA ASP A 165 8.98 -7.21 14.52
C ASP A 165 9.13 -6.92 13.03
N VAL A 166 10.03 -5.97 12.71
CA VAL A 166 10.32 -5.56 11.35
C VAL A 166 11.73 -5.99 10.98
N VAL A 167 11.84 -6.69 9.86
CA VAL A 167 13.14 -7.10 9.31
C VAL A 167 13.40 -6.28 8.06
N THR A 168 14.50 -5.54 8.04
CA THR A 168 14.95 -4.81 6.85
C THR A 168 15.62 -5.76 5.86
N LEU A 169 15.78 -5.32 4.61
CA LEU A 169 16.51 -6.07 3.57
C LEU A 169 17.96 -6.38 3.95
N LYS A 170 18.54 -5.62 4.88
CA LYS A 170 19.89 -5.87 5.43
C LYS A 170 19.91 -6.95 6.52
N GLY A 171 18.79 -7.59 6.82
CA GLY A 171 18.64 -8.58 7.88
C GLY A 171 18.59 -8.00 9.29
N ILE A 172 18.64 -6.67 9.45
CA ILE A 172 18.53 -6.01 10.76
C ILE A 172 17.08 -6.09 11.22
N LYS A 173 16.88 -6.56 12.45
CA LYS A 173 15.59 -6.69 13.11
C LYS A 173 15.35 -5.48 14.02
N TYR A 174 14.20 -4.85 13.86
CA TYR A 174 13.70 -3.78 14.72
C TYR A 174 12.44 -4.25 15.41
N CYS A 175 12.37 -4.05 16.72
CA CYS A 175 11.16 -4.24 17.47
C CYS A 175 10.50 -2.85 17.64
N ILE A 176 9.27 -2.72 17.14
CA ILE A 176 8.50 -1.49 17.12
C ILE A 176 7.33 -1.63 18.07
N THR A 177 7.09 -0.60 18.86
CA THR A 177 5.92 -0.51 19.73
C THR A 177 4.95 0.51 19.15
N GLY A 178 3.69 0.11 18.99
CA GLY A 178 2.59 0.98 18.61
C GLY A 178 1.80 1.39 19.85
N THR A 179 1.70 2.70 20.08
CA THR A 179 0.85 3.31 21.11
C THR A 179 -0.41 3.89 20.49
N THR A 180 -1.27 4.50 21.30
CA THR A 180 -2.45 5.24 20.84
C THR A 180 -2.12 6.46 19.99
N THR A 181 -0.89 6.97 19.97
CA THR A 181 -0.55 8.19 19.24
C THR A 181 0.60 8.01 18.25
N THR A 182 1.55 7.13 18.55
CA THR A 182 2.79 7.01 17.79
C THR A 182 3.30 5.57 17.70
N PHE A 183 4.20 5.36 16.74
CA PHE A 183 5.04 4.20 16.62
C PHE A 183 6.48 4.59 16.94
N TYR A 184 7.17 3.78 17.71
CA TYR A 184 8.59 3.99 18.01
C TYR A 184 9.39 2.69 18.06
N VAL A 185 10.71 2.79 17.85
CA VAL A 185 11.63 1.65 17.96
C VAL A 185 12.04 1.44 19.41
N ASN A 186 11.73 0.26 19.93
CA ASN A 186 12.13 -0.13 21.28
C ASN A 186 13.56 -0.69 21.29
N SER A 187 14.17 -0.79 22.47
CA SER A 187 15.52 -1.34 22.66
C SER A 187 15.50 -2.86 22.91
N SER A 188 14.40 -3.53 22.53
CA SER A 188 14.22 -4.95 22.82
C SER A 188 15.18 -5.81 22.00
N SER A 189 15.60 -6.92 22.58
CA SER A 189 16.49 -7.89 21.94
C SER A 189 15.86 -9.27 21.97
N GLY A 190 15.44 -9.78 20.80
CA GLY A 190 14.95 -11.15 20.61
C GLY A 190 13.94 -11.64 21.66
N ASN A 191 14.45 -12.25 22.74
CA ASN A 191 13.67 -12.83 23.83
C ASN A 191 13.38 -11.89 25.01
N THR A 192 13.96 -10.69 25.05
CA THR A 192 13.80 -9.74 26.16
C THR A 192 13.17 -8.44 25.65
N LEU A 193 11.97 -8.15 26.13
CA LEU A 193 11.20 -6.95 25.78
C LEU A 193 11.59 -5.78 26.69
N ASP A 194 12.47 -4.90 26.21
CA ASP A 194 12.69 -3.56 26.78
C ASP A 194 11.83 -2.53 26.03
N PRO A 195 10.74 -2.00 26.65
CA PRO A 195 9.87 -1.02 26.01
C PRO A 195 10.53 0.36 25.87
N LYS A 196 11.72 0.60 26.44
CA LYS A 196 12.36 1.91 26.35
C LYS A 196 12.71 2.25 24.89
N PRO A 197 12.41 3.47 24.43
CA PRO A 197 12.76 3.89 23.09
C PRO A 197 14.29 3.88 22.93
N THR A 198 14.79 3.33 21.83
CA THR A 198 16.24 3.26 21.57
C THR A 198 16.84 4.66 21.44
N LYS A 199 16.11 5.57 20.78
CA LYS A 199 16.45 6.98 20.58
C LYS A 199 15.17 7.80 20.49
N ALA A 200 15.15 9.00 21.07
CA ALA A 200 14.00 9.90 21.00
C ALA A 200 13.64 10.30 19.55
N ALA A 201 14.61 10.31 18.63
CA ALA A 201 14.38 10.66 17.22
C ALA A 201 13.74 9.53 16.36
N SER A 202 13.42 8.38 16.95
CA SER A 202 12.89 7.21 16.25
C SER A 202 11.41 6.97 16.56
N GLU A 203 10.61 8.04 16.49
CA GLU A 203 9.16 8.01 16.64
C GLU A 203 8.44 8.67 15.45
N ALA A 204 7.25 8.21 15.10
CA ALA A 204 6.38 8.83 14.10
C ALA A 204 4.90 8.46 14.35
N THR A 205 3.97 9.23 13.82
CA THR A 205 2.52 8.95 13.92
C THR A 205 2.08 7.78 13.06
N THR A 206 2.79 7.50 11.96
CA THR A 206 2.52 6.37 11.06
C THR A 206 3.69 5.41 11.01
N LEU A 207 3.40 4.12 10.76
CA LEU A 207 4.43 3.08 10.64
C LEU A 207 5.38 3.37 9.46
N ILE A 208 4.84 3.81 8.32
CA ILE A 208 5.64 4.19 7.15
C ILE A 208 6.54 5.39 7.47
N GLY A 209 6.02 6.41 8.16
CA GLY A 209 6.81 7.56 8.60
C GLY A 209 7.97 7.15 9.51
N LEU A 210 7.74 6.17 10.39
CA LEU A 210 8.80 5.61 11.24
C LEU A 210 9.87 4.88 10.40
N LEU A 211 9.46 4.03 9.46
CA LEU A 211 10.38 3.30 8.58
C LEU A 211 11.24 4.23 7.72
N GLN A 212 10.66 5.34 7.24
CA GLN A 212 11.41 6.38 6.51
C GLN A 212 12.46 7.07 7.39
N LYS A 213 12.20 7.27 8.69
CA LYS A 213 13.17 7.83 9.64
C LYS A 213 14.31 6.86 9.98
N ILE A 214 14.00 5.57 10.09
CA ILE A 214 15.01 4.54 10.42
C ILE A 214 15.92 4.24 9.24
N ASN A 215 15.37 4.19 8.02
CA ASN A 215 16.10 3.79 6.83
C ASN A 215 15.88 4.77 5.66
N SER A 216 16.91 5.56 5.34
CA SER A 216 16.87 6.50 4.22
C SER A 216 16.75 5.82 2.85
N LYS A 217 17.22 4.55 2.72
CA LYS A 217 17.02 3.77 1.50
C LYS A 217 15.54 3.43 1.32
N PHE A 218 14.86 3.03 2.40
CA PHE A 218 13.43 2.74 2.38
C PHE A 218 12.63 3.95 1.87
N LYS A 219 12.99 5.17 2.26
CA LYS A 219 12.32 6.39 1.75
C LYS A 219 12.43 6.53 0.22
N LYS A 220 13.59 6.21 -0.36
CA LYS A 220 13.79 6.25 -1.82
C LYS A 220 12.99 5.15 -2.52
N ASP A 221 13.15 3.91 -2.06
CA ASP A 221 12.49 2.74 -2.63
C ASP A 221 10.95 2.85 -2.54
N PHE A 222 10.43 3.36 -1.42
CA PHE A 222 9.00 3.54 -1.21
C PHE A 222 8.41 4.61 -2.15
N ARG A 223 9.14 5.69 -2.41
CA ARG A 223 8.71 6.71 -3.38
C ARG A 223 8.68 6.15 -4.80
N GLU A 224 9.72 5.42 -5.20
CA GLU A 224 9.77 4.76 -6.52
C GLU A 224 8.62 3.74 -6.67
N MET A 225 8.30 3.02 -5.59
CA MET A 225 7.15 2.12 -5.56
C MET A 225 5.82 2.87 -5.76
N LEU A 226 5.61 4.01 -5.09
CA LEU A 226 4.39 4.82 -5.26
C LEU A 226 4.28 5.41 -6.67
N GLU A 227 5.37 5.94 -7.22
CA GLU A 227 5.43 6.46 -8.60
C GLU A 227 5.10 5.37 -9.62
N ARG A 228 5.64 4.16 -9.42
CA ARG A 228 5.33 3.02 -10.29
C ARG A 228 3.86 2.60 -10.19
N LYS A 229 3.25 2.63 -9.01
CA LYS A 229 1.81 2.38 -8.87
C LYS A 229 0.97 3.43 -9.58
N ALA A 230 1.36 4.69 -9.47
CA ALA A 230 0.68 5.80 -10.14
C ALA A 230 0.79 5.71 -11.68
N SER A 231 1.88 5.17 -12.22
CA SER A 231 2.04 4.96 -13.67
C SER A 231 1.36 3.69 -14.20
N THR A 232 0.92 2.80 -13.32
CA THR A 232 0.33 1.51 -13.71
C THR A 232 -1.19 1.65 -13.83
N HIS A 233 -1.81 0.83 -14.69
CA HIS A 233 -3.26 0.82 -14.85
C HIS A 233 -3.98 0.60 -13.50
N PRO A 234 -5.05 1.35 -13.16
CA PRO A 234 -5.76 1.25 -11.87
C PRO A 234 -6.15 -0.18 -11.45
N PHE A 235 -6.64 -1.01 -12.38
CA PHE A 235 -6.95 -2.42 -12.12
C PHE A 235 -5.76 -3.27 -11.63
N GLU A 236 -4.52 -2.92 -11.97
CA GLU A 236 -3.34 -3.66 -11.49
C GLU A 236 -2.95 -3.28 -10.05
N ASN A 237 -3.40 -2.13 -9.58
CA ASN A 237 -3.23 -1.68 -8.19
C ASN A 237 -4.23 -2.33 -7.24
N ILE A 238 -5.29 -2.96 -7.76
CA ILE A 238 -6.28 -3.69 -6.97
C ILE A 238 -5.72 -5.06 -6.63
N GLN A 239 -5.72 -5.41 -5.34
CA GLN A 239 -5.29 -6.73 -4.90
C GLN A 239 -6.24 -7.79 -5.47
N SER A 240 -5.69 -8.78 -6.17
CA SER A 240 -6.50 -9.92 -6.65
C SER A 240 -7.07 -10.69 -5.45
N LEU A 241 -8.35 -11.07 -5.54
CA LEU A 241 -9.02 -11.91 -4.54
C LEU A 241 -8.41 -13.32 -4.50
N LEU A 242 -7.91 -13.79 -5.64
CA LEU A 242 -7.26 -15.07 -5.76
C LEU A 242 -5.76 -14.88 -6.00
N PRO A 243 -4.89 -15.64 -5.32
CA PRO A 243 -3.47 -15.59 -5.63
C PRO A 243 -3.26 -16.01 -7.09
N PRO A 244 -2.39 -15.32 -7.85
CA PRO A 244 -2.08 -15.73 -9.21
C PRO A 244 -1.51 -17.15 -9.22
N ASN A 245 -1.86 -17.91 -10.26
CA ASN A 245 -1.43 -19.28 -10.47
C ASN A 245 0.09 -19.33 -10.70
N SER A 246 0.87 -19.54 -9.64
CA SER A 246 2.35 -19.55 -9.70
C SER A 246 2.94 -20.64 -10.61
N TRP A 247 2.17 -21.69 -10.90
CA TRP A 247 2.55 -22.80 -11.79
C TRP A 247 2.49 -22.44 -13.28
N LEU A 248 1.83 -21.35 -13.66
CA LEU A 248 1.85 -20.79 -15.02
C LEU A 248 3.01 -19.81 -15.23
N GLY A 249 3.81 -19.54 -14.20
CA GLY A 249 4.86 -18.53 -14.18
C GLY A 249 6.27 -19.05 -14.49
N LEU A 250 7.26 -18.29 -14.02
CA LEU A 250 8.68 -18.57 -14.21
C LEU A 250 9.06 -19.97 -13.67
N HIS A 251 9.74 -20.76 -14.50
CA HIS A 251 10.37 -22.02 -14.08
C HIS A 251 11.85 -21.78 -13.74
N PRO A 252 12.37 -22.31 -12.61
CA PRO A 252 11.71 -23.20 -11.66
C PRO A 252 10.71 -22.47 -10.77
N VAL A 253 9.64 -23.18 -10.39
CA VAL A 253 8.61 -22.67 -9.48
C VAL A 253 9.29 -22.23 -8.16
N PRO A 254 9.08 -20.98 -7.70
CA PRO A 254 9.67 -20.52 -6.46
C PRO A 254 9.28 -21.40 -5.26
N ASP A 255 10.22 -21.62 -4.35
CA ASP A 255 9.97 -22.40 -3.14
C ASP A 255 8.81 -21.82 -2.32
N HIS A 256 7.93 -22.70 -1.84
CA HIS A 256 6.85 -22.29 -0.94
C HIS A 256 7.43 -21.88 0.43
N ARG A 257 7.49 -20.58 0.69
CA ARG A 257 8.00 -20.02 1.94
C ARG A 257 6.88 -19.87 2.97
N ARG A 258 7.23 -20.10 4.25
CA ARG A 258 6.31 -19.81 5.37
C ARG A 258 6.10 -18.30 5.48
N ASP A 259 4.84 -17.88 5.41
CA ASP A 259 4.43 -16.53 5.77
C ASP A 259 3.86 -16.55 7.20
N ALA A 260 4.70 -16.17 8.17
CA ALA A 260 4.33 -16.12 9.59
C ALA A 260 3.16 -15.17 9.87
N ALA A 261 2.87 -14.26 8.96
CA ALA A 261 1.81 -13.28 9.10
C ALA A 261 0.55 -13.65 8.31
N ARG A 262 0.53 -14.79 7.60
CA ARG A 262 -0.65 -15.35 6.91
C ARG A 262 -1.73 -15.81 7.88
N ALA A 263 -1.36 -16.51 8.96
CA ALA A 263 -2.32 -17.01 9.95
C ALA A 263 -3.14 -15.88 10.62
N LYS A 264 -2.54 -14.69 10.77
CA LYS A 264 -3.19 -13.52 11.36
C LYS A 264 -4.12 -12.79 10.38
N LYS A 265 -4.10 -13.12 9.08
CA LYS A 265 -4.99 -12.54 8.05
C LYS A 265 -6.43 -13.07 8.16
N LEU A 266 -6.60 -14.32 8.60
CA LEU A 266 -7.91 -14.99 8.71
C LEU A 266 -8.73 -14.56 9.92
N THR A 267 -8.10 -14.06 10.99
CA THR A 267 -8.81 -13.63 12.20
C THR A 267 -9.67 -12.38 11.98
N TYR A 268 -9.47 -11.63 10.88
CA TYR A 268 -10.27 -10.47 10.51
C TYR A 268 -11.60 -10.84 9.81
N PHE A 269 -11.72 -12.06 9.29
CA PHE A 269 -12.94 -12.52 8.60
C PHE A 269 -13.92 -13.25 9.53
N ILE A 270 -13.50 -13.67 10.73
CA ILE A 270 -14.32 -14.51 11.63
C ILE A 270 -15.07 -13.66 12.69
N VAL A 271 -14.98 -12.34 12.66
CA VAL A 271 -15.75 -11.44 13.57
C VAL A 271 -16.90 -10.73 12.85
N TRP A 272 -17.35 -11.29 11.73
CA TRP A 272 -18.60 -10.89 11.06
C TRP A 272 -19.52 -12.10 10.93
N GLU A 273 -19.91 -12.67 12.06
CA GLU A 273 -21.16 -13.44 12.24
C GLU A 273 -21.71 -13.18 13.65
#